data_AF-A0A0Q0Z405-F1
#
_entry.id   AF-A0A0Q0Z405-F1
#
_cell.length_a   1.000
_cell.length_b   1.000
_cell.length_c   1.000
_cell.angle_alpha   90.00
_cell.angle_beta   90.00
_cell.angle_gamma   90.00
#
_symmetry.space_group_name_H-M   'P 1'
#
loop_
_entity.id
_entity.type
_entity.pdbx_description
1 polymer ?
#
loop_
_entity_poly.entity_id
_entity_poly.type
_entity_poly.pdbx_seq_one_letter_code
_entity_poly.pdbx_strand_id
1 'polypeptide(L)'
;MPSFLDHLHQAHPEPLLLDGGLGTHLERRGQDLGGRLWSARVLAEEPAEVRAAHADFFAAGAQIATTCSYQVTFEGCGPSTESLLSSSVRLAREAARGAEDATGQPRWVAASVGPYGAGPGAGTEYDGAYGLGVADLIRWHRARVEILAAAGPDLLLAETIPSLPEVRALARLFREVNLPVALSLSVTGDRLCDGSDLRLAARAAAKIPSLCALGINCCSVAQARRALAILAEHAIVPLLAYPNSGEEWDAGARRWKHGPGQSPVALIDAPVALLGGCCRVGPREIARLAAEVSAG
;
A
#
# COMPACT_ATOMS: atom_id res chain seq x y z
N MET A 1 -20.56 12.85 -5.00
CA MET A 1 -19.60 12.88 -3.88
C MET A 1 -18.31 13.50 -4.40
N PRO A 2 -17.55 14.24 -3.58
CA PRO A 2 -16.24 14.78 -3.99
C PRO A 2 -15.32 13.63 -4.44
N SER A 3 -14.46 13.87 -5.43
CA SER A 3 -13.46 12.88 -5.83
C SER A 3 -12.43 12.69 -4.72
N PHE A 4 -11.68 11.58 -4.76
CA PHE A 4 -10.57 11.35 -3.83
C PHE A 4 -9.57 12.53 -3.84
N LEU A 5 -9.21 13.06 -5.02
CA LEU A 5 -8.29 14.20 -5.12
C LEU A 5 -8.86 15.48 -4.52
N ASP A 6 -10.16 15.73 -4.69
CA ASP A 6 -10.80 16.91 -4.09
C ASP A 6 -10.72 16.84 -2.57
N HIS A 7 -10.85 15.65 -1.99
CA HIS A 7 -10.73 15.44 -0.55
C HIS A 7 -9.28 15.50 -0.08
N LEU A 8 -8.34 14.87 -0.80
CA LEU A 8 -6.92 14.90 -0.43
C LEU A 8 -6.33 16.32 -0.45
N HIS A 9 -6.77 17.17 -1.38
CA HIS A 9 -6.30 18.56 -1.49
C HIS A 9 -7.06 19.55 -0.62
N GLN A 10 -8.19 19.15 -0.01
CA GLN A 10 -8.80 19.97 1.03
C GLN A 10 -7.83 20.08 2.20
N ALA A 11 -7.69 21.28 2.75
CA ALA A 11 -6.87 21.51 3.93
C ALA A 11 -7.55 20.83 5.14
N HIS A 12 -7.18 19.58 5.37
CA HIS A 12 -7.55 18.84 6.56
C HIS A 12 -6.44 19.00 7.61
N PRO A 13 -6.78 19.34 8.87
CA PRO A 13 -5.80 19.31 9.96
C PRO A 13 -5.32 17.88 10.25
N GLU A 14 -6.12 16.90 9.85
CA GLU A 14 -5.98 15.48 10.14
C GLU A 14 -5.65 14.67 8.87
N PRO A 15 -4.80 13.62 8.97
CA PRO A 15 -4.53 12.73 7.85
C PRO A 15 -5.73 11.83 7.53
N LEU A 16 -5.92 11.50 6.25
CA LEU A 16 -6.83 10.46 5.81
C LEU A 16 -6.31 9.08 6.20
N LEU A 17 -7.20 8.24 6.71
CA LEU A 17 -6.82 6.93 7.20
C LEU A 17 -6.85 5.86 6.12
N LEU A 18 -5.68 5.29 5.84
CA LEU A 18 -5.52 4.01 5.15
C LEU A 18 -5.91 2.87 6.08
N ASP A 19 -6.14 1.70 5.50
CA ASP A 19 -6.33 0.46 6.24
C ASP A 19 -5.02 -0.07 6.86
N GLY A 20 -5.06 -1.31 7.34
CA GLY A 20 -3.92 -2.01 7.93
C GLY A 20 -3.37 -3.13 7.05
N GLY A 21 -2.60 -4.02 7.66
CA GLY A 21 -2.06 -5.20 6.99
C GLY A 21 -3.16 -6.22 6.69
N LEU A 22 -3.71 -6.18 5.47
CA LEU A 22 -4.79 -7.06 5.03
C LEU A 22 -4.45 -8.55 5.24
N GLY A 23 -3.22 -8.97 4.91
CA GLY A 23 -2.76 -10.32 5.17
C GLY A 23 -2.85 -10.69 6.66
N THR A 24 -2.28 -9.88 7.55
CA THR A 24 -2.38 -10.18 8.99
C THR A 24 -3.81 -10.25 9.48
N HIS A 25 -4.71 -9.42 8.95
CA HIS A 25 -6.11 -9.48 9.34
C HIS A 25 -6.80 -10.75 8.83
N LEU A 26 -6.55 -11.16 7.58
CA LEU A 26 -7.08 -12.41 7.03
C LEU A 26 -6.58 -13.64 7.81
N GLU A 27 -5.33 -13.66 8.24
CA GLU A 27 -4.81 -14.71 9.14
C GLU A 27 -5.58 -14.76 10.47
N ARG A 28 -5.86 -13.59 11.07
CA ARG A 28 -6.68 -13.50 12.30
C ARG A 28 -8.13 -13.93 12.07
N ARG A 29 -8.63 -13.83 10.85
CA ARG A 29 -9.95 -14.35 10.41
C ARG A 29 -9.91 -15.85 10.09
N GLY A 30 -8.80 -16.53 10.35
CA GLY A 30 -8.65 -17.98 10.18
C GLY A 30 -8.24 -18.42 8.78
N GLN A 31 -7.84 -17.49 7.91
CA GLN A 31 -7.35 -17.83 6.58
C GLN A 31 -5.92 -18.35 6.65
N ASP A 32 -5.64 -19.44 5.95
CA ASP A 32 -4.26 -19.90 5.77
C ASP A 32 -3.54 -18.93 4.84
N LEU A 33 -2.45 -18.32 5.31
CA LEU A 33 -1.54 -17.50 4.52
C LEU A 33 -0.18 -18.17 4.25
N GLY A 34 -0.08 -19.47 4.56
CA GLY A 34 1.07 -20.29 4.25
C GLY A 34 1.33 -20.40 2.75
N GLY A 35 2.60 -20.33 2.36
CA GLY A 35 3.01 -20.51 0.96
C GLY A 35 3.25 -19.20 0.22
N ARG A 36 3.49 -19.33 -1.09
CA ARG A 36 3.69 -18.20 -2.00
C ARG A 36 2.32 -17.69 -2.47
N LEU A 37 2.20 -16.40 -2.77
CA LEU A 37 1.01 -15.79 -3.38
C LEU A 37 -0.26 -15.86 -2.51
N TRP A 38 -0.14 -15.66 -1.20
CA TRP A 38 -1.27 -15.77 -0.26
C TRP A 38 -2.45 -14.89 -0.69
N SER A 39 -2.20 -13.68 -1.21
CA SER A 39 -3.25 -12.74 -1.61
C SER A 39 -4.06 -13.30 -2.77
N ALA A 40 -3.41 -13.93 -3.74
CA ALA A 40 -4.09 -14.56 -4.87
C ALA A 40 -4.92 -15.77 -4.44
N ARG A 41 -4.39 -16.61 -3.53
CA ARG A 41 -5.09 -17.80 -3.05
C ARG A 41 -6.38 -17.43 -2.31
N VAL A 42 -6.28 -16.59 -1.28
CA VAL A 42 -7.46 -16.18 -0.49
C VAL A 42 -8.48 -15.45 -1.37
N LEU A 43 -8.02 -14.65 -2.33
CA LEU A 43 -8.91 -13.97 -3.27
C LEU A 43 -9.65 -14.93 -4.21
N ALA A 44 -9.01 -16.04 -4.59
CA ALA A 44 -9.61 -17.05 -5.46
C ALA A 44 -10.58 -17.97 -4.70
N GLU A 45 -10.17 -18.42 -3.52
CA GLU A 45 -10.85 -19.47 -2.76
C GLU A 45 -11.90 -18.88 -1.80
N GLU A 46 -11.61 -17.73 -1.17
CA GLU A 46 -12.39 -17.14 -0.08
C GLU A 46 -12.69 -15.65 -0.31
N PRO A 47 -13.29 -15.25 -1.45
CA PRO A 47 -13.52 -13.84 -1.78
C PRO A 47 -14.46 -13.12 -0.80
N ALA A 48 -15.37 -13.85 -0.15
CA ALA A 48 -16.25 -13.30 0.89
C ALA A 48 -15.46 -12.81 2.11
N GLU A 49 -14.38 -13.52 2.47
CA GLU A 49 -13.50 -13.17 3.57
C GLU A 49 -12.65 -11.94 3.26
N VAL A 50 -12.21 -11.78 2.00
CA VAL A 50 -11.54 -10.55 1.54
C VAL A 50 -12.47 -9.34 1.68
N ARG A 51 -13.73 -9.46 1.24
CA ARG A 51 -14.72 -8.37 1.40
C ARG A 51 -14.98 -8.05 2.87
N ALA A 52 -15.16 -9.08 3.71
CA ALA A 52 -15.39 -8.91 5.13
C ALA A 52 -14.19 -8.26 5.83
N ALA A 53 -12.97 -8.63 5.47
CA ALA A 53 -11.76 -8.00 5.98
C ALA A 53 -11.68 -6.50 5.66
N HIS A 54 -12.05 -6.08 4.43
CA HIS A 54 -12.17 -4.66 4.10
C HIS A 54 -13.27 -3.96 4.93
N ALA A 55 -14.42 -4.61 5.11
CA ALA A 55 -15.51 -4.06 5.91
C ALA A 55 -15.10 -3.84 7.38
N ASP A 56 -14.31 -4.75 7.97
CA ASP A 56 -13.79 -4.59 9.32
C ASP A 56 -12.88 -3.36 9.45
N PHE A 57 -12.02 -3.09 8.45
CA PHE A 57 -11.18 -1.90 8.46
C PHE A 57 -12.00 -0.61 8.32
N PHE A 58 -13.01 -0.59 7.45
CA PHE A 58 -13.91 0.55 7.36
C PHE A 58 -14.71 0.78 8.66
N ALA A 59 -15.17 -0.29 9.31
CA ALA A 59 -15.82 -0.22 10.61
C ALA A 59 -14.89 0.28 11.73
N ALA A 60 -13.58 0.02 11.58
CA ALA A 60 -12.54 0.56 12.46
C ALA A 60 -12.15 2.01 12.16
N GLY A 61 -12.76 2.67 11.17
CA GLY A 61 -12.49 4.07 10.86
C GLY A 61 -11.47 4.29 9.75
N ALA A 62 -11.01 3.24 9.04
CA ALA A 62 -10.32 3.45 7.77
C ALA A 62 -11.23 4.21 6.80
N GLN A 63 -10.64 5.08 6.01
CA GLN A 63 -11.31 5.82 4.94
C GLN A 63 -10.94 5.28 3.56
N ILE A 64 -9.78 4.65 3.44
CA ILE A 64 -9.23 4.12 2.19
C ILE A 64 -8.87 2.64 2.40
N ALA A 65 -9.41 1.74 1.57
CA ALA A 65 -9.02 0.34 1.55
C ALA A 65 -7.98 0.06 0.45
N THR A 66 -6.99 -0.77 0.76
CA THR A 66 -5.95 -1.22 -0.16
C THR A 66 -6.30 -2.61 -0.70
N THR A 67 -6.48 -2.76 -2.01
CA THR A 67 -7.03 -4.01 -2.58
C THR A 67 -6.11 -5.23 -2.39
N CYS A 68 -6.71 -6.44 -2.33
CA CYS A 68 -6.00 -7.72 -2.23
C CYS A 68 -5.27 -8.13 -3.52
N SER A 69 -4.43 -7.27 -4.10
CA SER A 69 -3.76 -7.47 -5.40
C SER A 69 -2.23 -7.44 -5.35
N TYR A 70 -1.66 -7.22 -4.16
CA TYR A 70 -0.21 -7.07 -3.93
C TYR A 70 0.66 -8.14 -4.64
N GLN A 71 0.31 -9.43 -4.54
CA GLN A 71 1.05 -10.54 -5.16
C GLN A 71 0.33 -11.18 -6.37
N VAL A 72 -0.77 -10.59 -6.87
CA VAL A 72 -1.50 -11.15 -8.00
C VAL A 72 -0.74 -10.82 -9.28
N THR A 73 -0.11 -11.83 -9.88
CA THR A 73 0.85 -11.70 -11.00
C THR A 73 0.60 -12.75 -12.06
N PHE A 74 0.96 -12.47 -13.32
CA PHE A 74 0.76 -13.40 -14.43
C PHE A 74 1.57 -14.68 -14.29
N GLU A 75 2.80 -14.58 -13.79
CA GLU A 75 3.65 -15.73 -13.52
C GLU A 75 3.11 -16.60 -12.39
N GLY A 76 2.47 -15.99 -11.38
CA GLY A 76 1.91 -16.69 -10.23
C GLY A 76 0.52 -17.27 -10.44
N CYS A 77 -0.34 -16.57 -11.18
CA CYS A 77 -1.78 -16.88 -11.29
C CYS A 77 -2.22 -17.30 -12.69
N GLY A 78 -1.37 -17.14 -13.71
CA GLY A 78 -1.63 -17.55 -15.08
C GLY A 78 -2.93 -16.93 -15.66
N PRO A 79 -3.78 -17.73 -16.34
CA PRO A 79 -5.00 -17.22 -16.97
C PRO A 79 -6.01 -16.54 -16.02
N SER A 80 -5.95 -16.84 -14.72
CA SER A 80 -6.88 -16.26 -13.73
C SER A 80 -6.51 -14.85 -13.29
N THR A 81 -5.32 -14.35 -13.65
CA THR A 81 -4.75 -13.09 -13.15
C THR A 81 -5.69 -11.90 -13.34
N GLU A 82 -6.25 -11.73 -14.54
CA GLU A 82 -7.13 -10.60 -14.85
C GLU A 82 -8.41 -10.60 -14.02
N SER A 83 -9.05 -11.78 -13.90
CA SER A 83 -10.25 -11.96 -13.09
C SER A 83 -9.96 -11.69 -11.61
N LEU A 84 -8.82 -12.16 -11.09
CA LEU A 84 -8.41 -11.92 -9.70
C LEU A 84 -8.15 -10.44 -9.44
N LEU A 85 -7.34 -9.76 -10.27
CA LEU A 85 -7.09 -8.32 -10.13
C LEU A 85 -8.40 -7.52 -10.12
N SER A 86 -9.29 -7.78 -11.08
CA SER A 86 -10.60 -7.11 -11.16
C SER A 86 -11.49 -7.42 -9.95
N SER A 87 -11.48 -8.67 -9.48
CA SER A 87 -12.23 -9.10 -8.29
C SER A 87 -11.73 -8.39 -7.03
N SER A 88 -10.41 -8.19 -6.88
CA SER A 88 -9.85 -7.48 -5.72
C SER A 88 -10.42 -6.06 -5.58
N VAL A 89 -10.54 -5.34 -6.69
CA VAL A 89 -11.10 -3.97 -6.72
C VAL A 89 -12.60 -4.02 -6.45
N ARG A 90 -13.33 -4.93 -7.09
CA ARG A 90 -14.78 -5.10 -6.89
C ARG A 90 -15.13 -5.38 -5.43
N LEU A 91 -14.41 -6.28 -4.76
CA LEU A 91 -14.69 -6.65 -3.37
C LEU A 91 -14.42 -5.49 -2.41
N ALA A 92 -13.32 -4.75 -2.60
CA ALA A 92 -13.04 -3.54 -1.83
C ALA A 92 -14.12 -2.46 -2.05
N ARG A 93 -14.62 -2.32 -3.29
CA ARG A 93 -15.73 -1.40 -3.62
C ARG A 93 -17.05 -1.80 -3.00
N GLU A 94 -17.37 -3.08 -2.95
CA GLU A 94 -18.57 -3.57 -2.25
C GLU A 94 -18.50 -3.24 -0.75
N ALA A 95 -17.35 -3.44 -0.11
CA ALA A 95 -17.15 -3.07 1.28
C ALA A 95 -17.21 -1.54 1.50
N ALA A 96 -16.61 -0.76 0.61
CA ALA A 96 -16.64 0.71 0.66
C ALA A 96 -18.08 1.23 0.58
N ARG A 97 -18.87 0.76 -0.38
CA ARG A 97 -20.30 1.12 -0.51
C ARG A 97 -21.10 0.78 0.74
N GLY A 98 -20.89 -0.41 1.31
CA GLY A 98 -21.56 -0.80 2.56
C GLY A 98 -21.23 0.14 3.73
N ALA A 99 -19.99 0.63 3.81
CA ALA A 99 -19.57 1.59 4.82
C ALA A 99 -20.07 3.02 4.53
N GLU A 100 -20.15 3.42 3.26
CA GLU A 100 -20.76 4.68 2.83
C GLU A 100 -22.25 4.71 3.19
N ASP A 101 -22.99 3.64 2.88
CA ASP A 101 -24.41 3.51 3.21
C ASP A 101 -24.65 3.57 4.73
N ALA A 102 -23.74 2.99 5.52
CA ALA A 102 -23.85 2.98 6.97
C ALA A 102 -23.48 4.32 7.64
N THR A 103 -22.59 5.10 7.05
CA THR A 103 -22.03 6.31 7.69
C THR A 103 -22.38 7.62 7.01
N GLY A 104 -22.87 7.59 5.77
CA GLY A 104 -23.09 8.77 4.92
C GLY A 104 -21.80 9.47 4.48
N GLN A 105 -20.63 8.91 4.81
CA GLN A 105 -19.32 9.49 4.55
C GLN A 105 -18.63 8.71 3.43
N PRO A 106 -17.92 9.37 2.49
CA PRO A 106 -17.25 8.70 1.37
C PRO A 106 -16.20 7.70 1.85
N ARG A 107 -16.00 6.63 1.07
CA ARG A 107 -14.92 5.65 1.25
C ARG A 107 -14.22 5.36 -0.06
N TRP A 108 -12.90 5.29 0.00
CA TRP A 108 -12.07 5.15 -1.19
C TRP A 108 -11.40 3.79 -1.29
N VAL A 109 -11.03 3.42 -2.51
CA VAL A 109 -10.34 2.17 -2.84
C VAL A 109 -9.06 2.47 -3.60
N ALA A 110 -7.93 2.13 -2.99
CA ALA A 110 -6.61 2.15 -3.58
C ALA A 110 -6.27 0.76 -4.15
N ALA A 111 -6.08 0.66 -5.46
CA ALA A 111 -5.62 -0.60 -6.06
C ALA A 111 -4.12 -0.81 -5.79
N SER A 112 -3.80 -1.86 -5.05
CA SER A 112 -2.42 -2.21 -4.70
C SER A 112 -1.61 -2.65 -5.92
N VAL A 113 -0.45 -2.03 -6.14
CA VAL A 113 0.53 -2.45 -7.13
C VAL A 113 1.82 -2.79 -6.37
N GLY A 114 1.92 -4.05 -5.93
CA GLY A 114 3.12 -4.56 -5.25
C GLY A 114 4.35 -4.63 -6.17
N PRO A 115 5.56 -4.63 -5.59
CA PRO A 115 6.83 -4.58 -6.33
C PRO A 115 7.10 -5.90 -7.04
N TYR A 116 8.02 -5.89 -8.00
CA TYR A 116 8.47 -7.09 -8.69
C TYR A 116 8.86 -8.20 -7.71
N GLY A 117 9.63 -7.89 -6.66
CA GLY A 117 10.12 -8.89 -5.70
C GLY A 117 9.04 -9.70 -4.99
N ALA A 118 7.84 -9.14 -4.86
CA ALA A 118 6.70 -9.83 -4.27
C ALA A 118 6.08 -10.88 -5.21
N GLY A 119 6.29 -10.73 -6.53
CA GLY A 119 5.70 -11.57 -7.57
C GLY A 119 6.28 -12.98 -7.66
N PRO A 120 7.61 -13.16 -7.80
CA PRO A 120 8.25 -14.48 -7.79
C PRO A 120 8.08 -15.24 -6.46
N GLY A 121 7.58 -14.59 -5.40
CA GLY A 121 7.45 -15.18 -4.07
C GLY A 121 8.79 -15.56 -3.45
N ALA A 122 9.88 -14.93 -3.89
CA ALA A 122 11.25 -15.21 -3.45
C ALA A 122 11.66 -14.42 -2.19
N GLY A 123 10.83 -13.46 -1.73
CA GLY A 123 11.17 -12.63 -0.58
C GLY A 123 12.12 -11.48 -0.91
N THR A 124 12.36 -11.20 -2.20
CA THR A 124 13.29 -10.16 -2.66
C THR A 124 12.67 -8.76 -2.61
N GLU A 125 11.38 -8.62 -2.26
CA GLU A 125 10.75 -7.30 -2.11
C GLU A 125 11.40 -6.41 -1.05
N TYR A 126 12.27 -6.95 -0.20
CA TYR A 126 13.02 -6.20 0.82
C TYR A 126 14.52 -6.04 0.51
N ASP A 127 15.01 -6.49 -0.65
CA ASP A 127 16.39 -6.24 -1.10
C ASP A 127 16.46 -5.51 -2.46
N GLY A 128 15.40 -5.54 -3.26
CA GLY A 128 15.32 -4.85 -4.56
C GLY A 128 16.35 -5.33 -5.60
N ALA A 129 17.07 -6.42 -5.34
CA ALA A 129 18.21 -6.88 -6.13
C ALA A 129 17.79 -7.87 -7.23
N TYR A 130 16.81 -7.49 -8.04
CA TYR A 130 16.18 -8.40 -9.01
C TYR A 130 17.03 -8.66 -10.28
N GLY A 131 18.06 -7.85 -10.53
CA GLY A 131 18.86 -7.91 -11.76
C GLY A 131 18.12 -7.45 -13.02
N LEU A 132 16.97 -6.79 -12.87
CA LEU A 132 16.14 -6.31 -13.98
C LEU A 132 16.38 -4.84 -14.31
N GLY A 133 16.36 -4.50 -15.60
CA GLY A 133 16.42 -3.13 -16.07
C GLY A 133 15.05 -2.45 -16.06
N VAL A 134 15.04 -1.13 -16.25
CA VAL A 134 13.82 -0.31 -16.30
C VAL A 134 12.83 -0.83 -17.37
N ALA A 135 13.33 -1.23 -18.54
CA ALA A 135 12.46 -1.72 -19.63
C ALA A 135 11.76 -3.05 -19.28
N ASP A 136 12.44 -3.93 -18.54
CA ASP A 136 11.88 -5.23 -18.12
C ASP A 136 10.80 -5.01 -17.07
N LEU A 137 11.06 -4.13 -16.11
CA LEU A 137 10.11 -3.76 -15.06
C LEU A 137 8.86 -3.07 -15.63
N ILE A 138 9.00 -2.23 -16.67
CA ILE A 138 7.83 -1.68 -17.38
C ILE A 138 6.98 -2.81 -17.97
N ARG A 139 7.61 -3.76 -18.69
CA ARG A 139 6.87 -4.87 -19.31
C ARG A 139 6.18 -5.74 -18.28
N TRP A 140 6.81 -5.95 -17.13
CA TRP A 140 6.26 -6.75 -16.04
C TRP A 140 5.03 -6.11 -15.38
N HIS A 141 5.09 -4.81 -15.09
CA HIS A 141 3.99 -4.10 -14.41
C HIS A 141 2.80 -3.79 -15.33
N ARG A 142 3.04 -3.60 -16.63
CA ARG A 142 2.09 -3.00 -17.59
C ARG A 142 0.69 -3.60 -17.51
N ALA A 143 0.55 -4.90 -17.76
CA ALA A 143 -0.76 -5.54 -17.83
C ALA A 143 -1.50 -5.49 -16.47
N ARG A 144 -0.80 -5.65 -15.34
CA ARG A 144 -1.41 -5.55 -14.00
C ARG A 144 -1.97 -4.15 -13.76
N VAL A 145 -1.19 -3.12 -14.07
CA VAL A 145 -1.58 -1.71 -13.92
C VAL A 145 -2.77 -1.36 -14.80
N GLU A 146 -2.77 -1.79 -16.06
CA GLU A 146 -3.88 -1.57 -17.01
C GLU A 146 -5.18 -2.21 -16.52
N ILE A 147 -5.13 -3.47 -16.06
CA ILE A 147 -6.30 -4.19 -15.53
C ILE A 147 -6.82 -3.53 -14.25
N LEU A 148 -5.92 -3.22 -13.30
CA LEU A 148 -6.30 -2.57 -12.05
C LEU A 148 -6.91 -1.19 -12.30
N ALA A 149 -6.36 -0.40 -13.22
CA ALA A 149 -6.94 0.89 -13.58
C ALA A 149 -8.33 0.75 -14.23
N ALA A 150 -8.50 -0.22 -15.14
CA ALA A 150 -9.78 -0.48 -15.79
C ALA A 150 -10.87 -0.99 -14.83
N ALA A 151 -10.49 -1.63 -13.73
CA ALA A 151 -11.41 -2.15 -12.72
C ALA A 151 -12.06 -1.05 -11.84
N GLY A 152 -11.66 0.22 -11.98
CA GLY A 152 -12.31 1.38 -11.34
C GLY A 152 -11.98 1.67 -9.86
N PRO A 153 -10.72 1.59 -9.40
CA PRO A 153 -10.31 2.13 -8.11
C PRO A 153 -10.30 3.67 -8.15
N ASP A 154 -10.20 4.33 -6.99
CA ASP A 154 -10.09 5.81 -6.92
C ASP A 154 -8.66 6.28 -7.19
N LEU A 155 -7.71 5.41 -6.90
CA LEU A 155 -6.28 5.61 -7.11
C LEU A 155 -5.57 4.27 -7.28
N LEU A 156 -4.39 4.32 -7.90
CA LEU A 156 -3.42 3.25 -7.81
C LEU A 156 -2.44 3.55 -6.67
N LEU A 157 -2.10 2.53 -5.90
CA LEU A 157 -1.09 2.62 -4.85
C LEU A 157 0.05 1.65 -5.19
N ALA A 158 1.11 2.17 -5.80
CA ALA A 158 2.34 1.41 -5.96
C ALA A 158 3.08 1.39 -4.64
N GLU A 159 3.20 0.22 -4.02
CA GLU A 159 3.62 0.12 -2.62
C GLU A 159 4.76 -0.85 -2.38
N THR A 160 5.48 -0.61 -1.28
CA THR A 160 6.65 -1.39 -0.86
C THR A 160 7.72 -1.41 -1.95
N ILE A 161 7.86 -0.34 -2.74
CA ILE A 161 8.81 -0.32 -3.86
C ILE A 161 10.25 -0.15 -3.30
N PRO A 162 11.13 -1.17 -3.42
CA PRO A 162 12.44 -1.16 -2.77
C PRO A 162 13.57 -0.70 -3.69
N SER A 163 13.27 -0.42 -4.97
CA SER A 163 14.28 -0.33 -6.02
C SER A 163 14.14 0.94 -6.87
N LEU A 164 15.26 1.66 -7.08
CA LEU A 164 15.27 2.87 -7.90
C LEU A 164 14.97 2.61 -9.39
N PRO A 165 15.53 1.55 -10.03
CA PRO A 165 15.08 1.10 -11.35
C PRO A 165 13.56 0.90 -11.45
N GLU A 166 12.93 0.34 -10.41
CA GLU A 166 11.49 0.09 -10.38
C GLU A 166 10.69 1.39 -10.23
N VAL A 167 11.12 2.32 -9.36
CA VAL A 167 10.52 3.66 -9.30
C VAL A 167 10.57 4.35 -10.66
N ARG A 168 11.68 4.23 -11.40
CA ARG A 168 11.82 4.81 -12.75
C ARG A 168 10.92 4.11 -13.78
N ALA A 169 10.70 2.81 -13.65
CA ALA A 169 9.82 2.04 -14.51
C ALA A 169 8.35 2.48 -14.32
N LEU A 170 7.90 2.49 -13.05
CA LEU A 170 6.57 2.97 -12.67
C LEU A 170 6.37 4.43 -13.07
N ALA A 171 7.39 5.28 -12.93
CA ALA A 171 7.33 6.67 -13.36
C ALA A 171 7.11 6.88 -14.86
N ARG A 172 7.52 5.91 -15.69
CA ARG A 172 7.25 5.93 -17.13
C ARG A 172 5.86 5.35 -17.42
N LEU A 173 5.53 4.22 -16.80
CA LEU A 173 4.27 3.52 -17.02
C LEU A 173 3.06 4.37 -16.62
N PHE A 174 3.11 5.04 -15.45
CA PHE A 174 1.99 5.83 -14.96
C PHE A 174 1.70 7.12 -15.75
N ARG A 175 2.52 7.48 -16.74
CA ARG A 175 2.16 8.54 -17.70
C ARG A 175 1.01 8.15 -18.61
N GLU A 176 0.77 6.86 -18.76
CA GLU A 176 -0.27 6.28 -19.62
C GLU A 176 -1.57 6.01 -18.84
N VAL A 177 -1.60 6.31 -17.54
CA VAL A 177 -2.73 6.01 -16.64
C VAL A 177 -3.46 7.30 -16.26
N ASN A 178 -4.79 7.30 -16.44
CA ASN A 178 -5.67 8.43 -16.12
C ASN A 178 -6.33 8.32 -14.74
N LEU A 179 -5.55 7.89 -13.73
CA LEU A 179 -5.97 7.82 -12.33
C LEU A 179 -4.92 8.48 -11.45
N PRO A 180 -5.30 9.00 -10.27
CA PRO A 180 -4.37 9.38 -9.22
C PRO A 180 -3.45 8.21 -8.86
N VAL A 181 -2.18 8.51 -8.61
CA VAL A 181 -1.18 7.52 -8.20
C VAL A 181 -0.55 7.94 -6.88
N ALA A 182 -0.62 7.06 -5.89
CA ALA A 182 0.23 7.12 -4.71
C ALA A 182 1.43 6.18 -4.89
N LEU A 183 2.61 6.61 -4.46
CA LEU A 183 3.82 5.79 -4.45
C LEU A 183 4.37 5.68 -3.03
N SER A 184 4.55 4.46 -2.56
CA SER A 184 5.11 4.14 -1.25
C SER A 184 6.39 3.31 -1.40
N LEU A 185 7.46 3.78 -0.76
CA LEU A 185 8.81 3.23 -0.87
C LEU A 185 9.15 2.37 0.36
N SER A 186 9.95 1.32 0.14
CA SER A 186 10.54 0.51 1.21
C SER A 186 12.00 0.92 1.44
N VAL A 187 12.37 1.14 2.71
CA VAL A 187 13.61 1.83 3.07
C VAL A 187 14.43 1.09 4.12
N THR A 188 15.75 1.29 4.05
CA THR A 188 16.71 0.94 5.10
C THR A 188 17.59 2.17 5.42
N GLY A 189 17.36 2.76 6.59
CA GLY A 189 18.03 4.01 6.97
C GLY A 189 17.56 5.19 6.12
N ASP A 190 18.48 5.83 5.42
CA ASP A 190 18.26 6.96 4.50
C ASP A 190 18.23 6.53 3.01
N ARG A 191 18.13 5.21 2.77
CA ARG A 191 18.19 4.59 1.44
C ARG A 191 16.97 3.73 1.18
N LEU A 192 16.72 3.47 -0.09
CA LEU A 192 15.88 2.34 -0.49
C LEU A 192 16.55 1.02 -0.10
N CYS A 193 15.76 -0.06 -0.02
CA CYS A 193 16.30 -1.37 0.29
C CYS A 193 17.34 -1.89 -0.71
N ASP A 194 17.30 -1.44 -1.98
CA ASP A 194 18.35 -1.74 -2.98
C ASP A 194 19.66 -0.93 -2.76
N GLY A 195 19.73 -0.12 -1.71
CA GLY A 195 20.88 0.72 -1.37
C GLY A 195 20.91 2.09 -2.08
N SER A 196 19.99 2.34 -3.00
CA SER A 196 19.87 3.63 -3.69
C SER A 196 19.49 4.76 -2.75
N ASP A 197 19.97 5.96 -3.04
CA ASP A 197 19.62 7.17 -2.30
C ASP A 197 18.11 7.48 -2.42
N LEU A 198 17.44 7.61 -1.27
CA LEU A 198 16.01 7.93 -1.20
C LEU A 198 15.67 9.25 -1.92
N ARG A 199 16.58 10.22 -1.94
CA ARG A 199 16.39 11.51 -2.65
C ARG A 199 16.31 11.32 -4.16
N LEU A 200 17.08 10.36 -4.71
CA LEU A 200 17.01 10.03 -6.13
C LEU A 200 15.69 9.33 -6.47
N ALA A 201 15.17 8.51 -5.57
CA ALA A 201 13.86 7.90 -5.70
C ALA A 201 12.74 8.95 -5.69
N ALA A 202 12.77 9.89 -4.74
CA ALA A 202 11.81 11.00 -4.68
C ALA A 202 11.79 11.83 -5.98
N ARG A 203 12.97 12.20 -6.51
CA ARG A 203 13.09 12.92 -7.78
C ARG A 203 12.61 12.11 -8.99
N ALA A 204 12.74 10.78 -8.94
CA ALA A 204 12.21 9.92 -9.99
C ALA A 204 10.68 9.82 -9.91
N ALA A 205 10.13 9.68 -8.70
CA ALA A 205 8.70 9.65 -8.43
C ALA A 205 8.00 10.94 -8.88
N ALA A 206 8.60 12.10 -8.62
CA ALA A 206 8.06 13.41 -9.05
C ALA A 206 7.89 13.56 -10.59
N LYS A 207 8.38 12.60 -11.39
CA LYS A 207 8.16 12.56 -12.85
C LYS A 207 6.86 11.84 -13.26
N ILE A 208 6.11 11.29 -12.30
CA ILE A 208 4.75 10.76 -12.48
C ILE A 208 3.79 11.94 -12.51
N PRO A 209 3.13 12.25 -13.64
CA PRO A 209 2.24 13.41 -13.74
C PRO A 209 1.01 13.31 -12.82
N SER A 210 0.51 12.09 -12.60
CA SER A 210 -0.65 11.79 -11.77
C SER A 210 -0.31 11.49 -10.32
N LEU A 211 0.92 11.76 -9.88
CA LEU A 211 1.33 11.53 -8.49
C LEU A 211 0.49 12.42 -7.58
N CYS A 212 -0.22 11.82 -6.65
CA CYS A 212 -1.03 12.54 -5.65
C CYS A 212 -0.46 12.41 -4.25
N ALA A 213 0.35 11.37 -3.97
CA ALA A 213 1.02 11.23 -2.70
C ALA A 213 2.32 10.42 -2.84
N LEU A 214 3.32 10.73 -2.00
CA LEU A 214 4.59 10.03 -1.95
C LEU A 214 4.94 9.69 -0.50
N GLY A 215 5.41 8.47 -0.26
CA GLY A 215 5.86 8.15 1.08
C GLY A 215 6.44 6.77 1.22
N ILE A 216 6.09 6.11 2.31
CA ILE A 216 6.80 4.95 2.81
C ILE A 216 5.89 4.00 3.58
N ASN A 217 6.20 2.70 3.47
CA ASN A 217 5.48 1.67 4.21
C ASN A 217 6.38 0.50 4.55
N CYS A 218 5.81 -0.43 5.33
CA CYS A 218 6.41 -1.71 5.65
C CYS A 218 7.83 -1.63 6.27
N CYS A 219 8.09 -0.55 6.99
CA CYS A 219 9.26 -0.32 7.83
C CYS A 219 8.83 -0.02 9.29
N SER A 220 9.81 0.15 10.18
CA SER A 220 9.52 0.61 11.55
C SER A 220 9.10 2.08 11.58
N VAL A 221 8.34 2.51 12.60
CA VAL A 221 8.00 3.94 12.82
C VAL A 221 9.23 4.83 12.85
N ALA A 222 10.33 4.38 13.46
CA ALA A 222 11.56 5.16 13.55
C ALA A 222 12.23 5.37 12.19
N GLN A 223 12.27 4.33 11.33
CA GLN A 223 12.69 4.48 9.94
C GLN A 223 11.73 5.39 9.20
N ALA A 224 10.43 5.25 9.47
CA ALA A 224 9.41 6.01 8.79
C ALA A 224 9.58 7.52 8.99
N ARG A 225 9.74 7.97 10.24
CA ARG A 225 10.01 9.38 10.56
C ARG A 225 11.23 9.95 9.85
N ARG A 226 12.34 9.19 9.83
CA ARG A 226 13.58 9.62 9.16
C ARG A 226 13.39 9.76 7.66
N ALA A 227 12.75 8.80 7.02
CA ALA A 227 12.50 8.85 5.59
C ALA A 227 11.51 9.97 5.24
N LEU A 228 10.45 10.19 6.03
CA LEU A 228 9.53 11.31 5.84
C LEU A 228 10.23 12.67 5.90
N ALA A 229 11.19 12.85 6.83
CA ALA A 229 11.97 14.09 6.89
C ALA A 229 12.76 14.33 5.60
N ILE A 230 13.37 13.28 5.03
CA ILE A 230 14.09 13.36 3.74
C ILE A 230 13.11 13.63 2.59
N LEU A 231 11.95 12.97 2.57
CA LEU A 231 10.95 13.15 1.52
C LEU A 231 10.32 14.54 1.57
N ALA A 232 10.11 15.12 2.76
CA ALA A 232 9.58 16.47 2.92
C ALA A 232 10.45 17.56 2.25
N GLU A 233 11.77 17.34 2.13
CA GLU A 233 12.69 18.25 1.44
C GLU A 233 12.52 18.23 -0.10
N HIS A 234 11.81 17.24 -0.64
CA HIS A 234 11.75 16.97 -2.08
C HIS A 234 10.34 16.74 -2.63
N ALA A 235 9.36 16.49 -1.76
CA ALA A 235 8.00 16.18 -2.16
C ALA A 235 7.29 17.46 -2.62
N ILE A 236 6.68 17.37 -3.80
CA ILE A 236 5.78 18.39 -4.36
C ILE A 236 4.30 18.00 -4.15
N VAL A 237 4.06 16.89 -3.46
CA VAL A 237 2.77 16.29 -3.18
C VAL A 237 2.67 15.92 -1.70
N PRO A 238 1.45 15.74 -1.16
CA PRO A 238 1.27 15.25 0.20
C PRO A 238 2.06 13.98 0.51
N LEU A 239 2.53 13.86 1.75
CA LEU A 239 3.24 12.67 2.21
C LEU A 239 2.27 11.61 2.74
N LEU A 240 2.67 10.35 2.65
CA LEU A 240 1.94 9.22 3.23
C LEU A 240 2.86 8.33 4.07
N ALA A 241 2.32 7.70 5.11
CA ALA A 241 3.05 6.67 5.85
C ALA A 241 2.14 5.60 6.41
N TYR A 242 2.55 4.35 6.32
CA TYR A 242 1.85 3.25 6.97
C TYR A 242 2.85 2.16 7.40
N PRO A 243 3.50 2.34 8.57
CA PRO A 243 4.55 1.43 9.06
C PRO A 243 3.98 0.11 9.63
N ASN A 244 4.87 -0.82 9.96
CA ASN A 244 4.51 -2.04 10.70
C ASN A 244 4.14 -1.73 12.16
N SER A 245 3.47 -2.65 12.87
CA SER A 245 3.00 -2.47 14.27
C SER A 245 4.09 -2.37 15.36
N GLY A 246 5.35 -2.21 14.98
CA GLY A 246 6.47 -1.95 15.88
C GLY A 246 7.38 -3.15 16.13
N GLU A 247 6.95 -4.37 15.81
CA GLU A 247 7.85 -5.51 15.95
C GLU A 247 8.65 -5.78 14.65
N GLU A 248 9.62 -6.71 14.70
CA GLU A 248 10.63 -6.86 13.66
C GLU A 248 10.44 -8.13 12.82
N TRP A 249 10.62 -8.03 11.50
CA TRP A 249 10.57 -9.16 10.57
C TRP A 249 11.93 -9.86 10.54
N ASP A 250 11.95 -11.15 10.89
CA ASP A 250 13.11 -12.01 10.67
C ASP A 250 12.94 -12.74 9.34
N ALA A 251 13.62 -12.26 8.30
CA ALA A 251 13.55 -12.84 6.96
C ALA A 251 14.08 -14.28 6.91
N GLY A 252 15.09 -14.61 7.72
CA GLY A 252 15.69 -15.96 7.77
C GLY A 252 14.76 -16.98 8.42
N ALA A 253 14.07 -16.59 9.49
CA ALA A 253 13.09 -17.43 10.18
C ALA A 253 11.66 -17.29 9.63
N ARG A 254 11.44 -16.42 8.64
CA ARG A 254 10.13 -16.07 8.05
C ARG A 254 9.06 -15.81 9.10
N ARG A 255 9.45 -15.13 10.19
CA ARG A 255 8.56 -14.88 11.31
C ARG A 255 8.80 -13.51 11.90
N TRP A 256 7.75 -13.04 12.54
CA TRP A 256 7.73 -11.81 13.30
C TRP A 256 8.22 -12.04 14.73
N LYS A 257 9.08 -11.15 15.24
CA LYS A 257 9.55 -11.15 16.63
C LYS A 257 9.11 -9.89 17.34
N HIS A 258 8.70 -10.01 18.61
CA HIS A 258 8.50 -8.84 19.46
C HIS A 258 9.76 -7.99 19.48
N GLY A 259 9.60 -6.71 19.21
CA GLY A 259 10.65 -5.71 19.15
C GLY A 259 10.22 -4.45 19.89
N PRO A 260 11.14 -3.54 20.19
CA PRO A 260 10.87 -2.33 20.96
C PRO A 260 10.14 -1.24 20.16
N GLY A 261 9.72 -1.52 18.93
CA GLY A 261 9.20 -0.49 18.03
C GLY A 261 7.80 -0.01 18.40
N GLN A 262 7.43 1.11 17.80
CA GLN A 262 6.23 1.86 18.12
C GLN A 262 5.07 1.47 17.20
N SER A 263 3.85 1.66 17.69
CA SER A 263 2.62 1.58 16.90
C SER A 263 2.55 2.73 15.89
N PRO A 264 1.87 2.58 14.73
CA PRO A 264 1.63 3.66 13.77
C PRO A 264 1.01 4.93 14.36
N VAL A 265 0.29 4.85 15.48
CA VAL A 265 -0.22 6.02 16.23
C VAL A 265 0.89 7.03 16.55
N ALA A 266 2.12 6.56 16.74
CA ALA A 266 3.28 7.41 16.96
C ALA A 266 3.75 8.16 15.69
N LEU A 267 2.95 8.27 14.64
CA LEU A 267 3.17 9.13 13.46
C LEU A 267 2.07 10.17 13.26
N ILE A 268 1.11 10.30 14.18
CA ILE A 268 -0.02 11.23 14.04
C ILE A 268 0.41 12.70 13.92
N ASP A 269 1.51 13.07 14.57
CA ASP A 269 2.15 14.39 14.53
C ASP A 269 3.11 14.56 13.33
N ALA A 270 3.33 13.51 12.54
CA ALA A 270 4.17 13.60 11.36
C ALA A 270 3.42 14.36 10.25
N PRO A 271 4.14 15.08 9.36
CA PRO A 271 3.51 15.87 8.29
C PRO A 271 3.05 14.98 7.14
N VAL A 272 2.10 14.07 7.41
CA VAL A 272 1.48 13.17 6.43
C VAL A 272 0.03 13.56 6.21
N ALA A 273 -0.43 13.43 4.97
CA ALA A 273 -1.85 13.57 4.62
C ALA A 273 -2.56 12.21 4.54
N LEU A 274 -1.80 11.11 4.46
CA LEU A 274 -2.35 9.76 4.56
C LEU A 274 -1.57 8.95 5.60
N LEU A 275 -2.29 8.29 6.50
CA LEU A 275 -1.71 7.52 7.59
C LEU A 275 -2.44 6.18 7.74
N GLY A 276 -1.72 5.09 7.99
CA GLY A 276 -2.34 3.78 8.21
C GLY A 276 -1.36 2.78 8.80
N GLY A 277 -1.52 1.50 8.46
CA GLY A 277 -0.55 0.46 8.85
C GLY A 277 -0.24 -0.57 7.78
N CYS A 278 0.95 -1.17 7.87
CA CYS A 278 1.35 -2.32 7.07
C CYS A 278 1.26 -3.61 7.91
N CYS A 279 2.31 -4.41 7.97
CA CYS A 279 2.26 -5.71 8.61
C CYS A 279 1.89 -5.63 10.10
N ARG A 280 0.97 -6.54 10.50
CA ARG A 280 0.43 -6.73 11.86
C ARG A 280 -0.34 -5.58 12.47
N VAL A 281 -0.60 -4.53 11.71
CA VAL A 281 -1.60 -3.52 12.07
C VAL A 281 -2.97 -4.04 11.64
N GLY A 282 -3.82 -4.38 12.60
CA GLY A 282 -5.19 -4.84 12.34
C GLY A 282 -6.25 -3.75 12.62
N PRO A 283 -7.54 -4.08 12.49
CA PRO A 283 -8.63 -3.11 12.72
C PRO A 283 -8.59 -2.48 14.11
N ARG A 284 -8.13 -3.20 15.15
CA ARG A 284 -7.97 -2.62 16.49
C ARG A 284 -6.98 -1.45 16.51
N GLU A 285 -5.86 -1.59 15.82
CA GLU A 285 -4.85 -0.54 15.74
C GLU A 285 -5.33 0.64 14.89
N ILE A 286 -6.07 0.38 13.80
CA ILE A 286 -6.71 1.42 13.00
C ILE A 286 -7.78 2.18 13.78
N ALA A 287 -8.59 1.51 14.61
CA ALA A 287 -9.58 2.17 15.47
C ALA A 287 -8.93 3.10 16.51
N ARG A 288 -7.76 2.72 17.03
CA ARG A 288 -6.97 3.61 17.90
C ARG A 288 -6.48 4.82 17.14
N LEU A 289 -5.98 4.62 15.92
CA LEU A 289 -5.50 5.70 15.08
C LEU A 289 -6.65 6.68 14.75
N ALA A 290 -7.82 6.18 14.38
CA ALA A 290 -9.02 6.99 14.15
C ALA A 290 -9.45 7.80 15.37
N ALA A 291 -9.42 7.20 16.56
CA ALA A 291 -9.77 7.90 17.80
C ALA A 291 -8.81 9.05 18.13
N GLU A 292 -7.51 8.86 17.90
CA GLU A 292 -6.49 9.89 18.15
C GLU A 292 -6.56 11.01 17.10
N VAL A 293 -6.83 10.66 15.84
CA VAL A 293 -6.99 11.63 14.74
C VAL A 293 -8.18 12.54 14.99
N SER A 294 -9.34 12.00 15.36
CA SER A 294 -10.53 12.81 15.68
C SER A 294 -10.47 13.60 17.00
N ALA A 295 -9.45 13.37 17.83
CA ALA A 295 -9.28 14.04 19.12
C ALA A 295 -8.38 15.29 19.06
N GLY A 296 -7.61 15.46 17.98
CA GLY A 296 -6.71 16.60 17.75
C GLY A 296 -7.43 17.79 17.14
#